data_AF-A0A1E5WNL9-F1
#
_entry.id   AF-A0A1E5WNL9-F1
#
_cell.length_a   1.000
_cell.length_b   1.000
_cell.length_c   1.000
_cell.angle_alpha   90.00
_cell.angle_beta   90.00
_cell.angle_gamma   90.00
#
_symmetry.space_group_name_H-M   'P 1'
#
loop_
_entity.id
_entity.type
_entity.pdbx_description
1 polymer ?
#
loop_
_entity_poly.entity_id
_entity_poly.type
_entity_poly.pdbx_seq_one_letter_code
_entity_poly.pdbx_strand_id
1 'polypeptide(L)' 'MYRADEPWEERTCSVCLAELADGEAVRVLMPCLHYFHPACVEWWLRKSATCPLCRALTVAAAAKGGQAAGAGRPS' A
#
# COMPACT_ATOMS: atom_id res chain seq x y z
N MET A 1 -7.85 34.35 -12.84
CA MET A 1 -6.59 33.88 -12.22
C MET A 1 -6.70 32.38 -12.04
N TYR A 2 -6.42 31.64 -13.12
CA TYR A 2 -6.43 30.17 -13.15
C TYR A 2 -5.23 29.66 -12.36
N ARG A 3 -5.45 28.96 -11.25
CA ARG A 3 -4.40 28.12 -10.65
C ARG A 3 -4.36 26.82 -11.48
N ALA A 4 -3.60 26.85 -12.57
CA ALA A 4 -3.35 25.69 -13.43
C ALA A 4 -2.28 24.76 -12.81
N ASP A 5 -2.44 24.46 -11.52
CA ASP A 5 -1.56 23.56 -10.77
C ASP A 5 -2.43 22.79 -9.78
N GLU A 6 -3.40 22.05 -10.32
CA GLU A 6 -4.01 20.92 -9.62
C GLU A 6 -3.45 19.67 -10.31
N PRO A 7 -2.17 19.31 -10.06
CA PRO A 7 -1.59 18.11 -10.61
C PRO A 7 -2.27 16.91 -9.95
N TRP A 8 -3.33 16.42 -10.61
CA TRP A 8 -3.80 15.04 -10.64
C TRP A 8 -3.10 14.10 -9.66
N GLU A 9 -3.41 14.34 -8.40
CA GLU A 9 -3.07 13.56 -7.23
C GLU A 9 -3.73 12.15 -7.42
N GLU A 10 -3.15 10.98 -7.12
CA GLU A 10 -1.92 10.57 -6.42
C GLU A 10 -1.76 9.07 -6.70
N ARG A 11 -0.94 8.67 -7.67
CA ARG A 11 -0.40 7.30 -7.58
C ARG A 11 0.84 7.39 -6.70
N THR A 12 0.67 7.62 -5.41
CA THR A 12 1.80 7.71 -4.47
C THR A 12 1.86 6.44 -3.62
N CYS A 13 3.03 5.81 -3.54
CA CYS A 13 3.20 4.63 -2.72
C CYS A 13 3.20 5.03 -1.24
N SER A 14 2.19 4.62 -0.46
CA SER A 14 2.08 5.03 0.95
C SER A 14 3.16 4.45 1.88
N VAL A 15 4.05 3.60 1.36
CA VAL A 15 5.18 3.04 2.12
C VAL A 15 6.42 3.93 2.02
N CYS A 16 6.71 4.45 0.81
CA CYS A 16 7.88 5.30 0.57
C CYS A 16 7.54 6.76 0.25
N LEU A 17 6.24 7.09 0.18
CA LEU A 17 5.70 8.41 -0.15
C LEU A 17 6.20 8.97 -1.49
N ALA A 18 6.58 8.08 -2.42
CA ALA A 18 7.07 8.43 -3.74
C ALA A 18 6.00 8.15 -4.81
N GLU A 19 6.01 8.96 -5.87
CA GLU A 19 5.14 8.79 -7.03
C GLU A 19 5.45 7.48 -7.76
N LEU A 20 4.39 6.74 -8.09
CA LEU A 20 4.39 5.54 -8.92
C LEU A 20 4.30 6.01 -10.38
N ALA A 21 5.42 5.99 -11.09
CA ALA A 21 5.47 6.42 -12.48
C ALA A 21 4.75 5.44 -13.43
N ASP A 22 4.23 5.94 -14.55
CA ASP A 22 3.67 5.09 -15.59
C ASP A 22 4.76 4.20 -16.22
N GLY A 23 4.59 2.89 -16.09
CA GLY A 23 5.58 1.90 -16.51
C GLY A 23 6.43 1.33 -15.36
N GLU A 24 6.34 1.89 -14.15
CA GLU A 24 6.91 1.25 -12.96
C GLU A 24 6.14 -0.03 -12.63
N ALA A 25 6.87 -1.06 -12.21
CA ALA A 25 6.23 -2.27 -11.71
C ALA A 25 5.50 -1.95 -10.40
N VAL A 26 4.20 -2.22 -10.36
CA VAL A 26 3.37 -2.04 -9.16
C VAL A 26 2.78 -3.37 -8.73
N ARG A 27 2.71 -3.58 -7.43
CA ARG A 27 2.06 -4.74 -6.84
C ARG A 27 0.73 -4.30 -6.24
N VAL A 28 -0.31 -5.02 -6.65
CA VAL A 28 -1.67 -4.84 -6.14
C VAL A 28 -1.94 -5.87 -5.05
N LEU A 29 -2.46 -5.43 -3.90
CA LEU A 29 -2.93 -6.36 -2.87
C LEU A 29 -4.42 -6.58 -2.98
N MET A 30 -4.83 -7.84 -3.15
CA MET A 30 -6.22 -8.23 -3.06
C MET A 30 -6.58 -8.62 -1.62
N PRO A 31 -7.81 -8.33 -1.15
CA PRO A 31 -8.96 -7.82 -1.90
C PRO A 31 -9.05 -6.28 -1.99
N CYS A 32 -8.18 -5.54 -1.32
CA CYS A 32 -8.32 -4.09 -1.19
C CYS A 32 -7.87 -3.26 -2.40
N LEU A 33 -7.22 -3.88 -3.40
CA LEU A 33 -6.82 -3.28 -4.67
C LEU A 33 -5.89 -2.06 -4.55
N HIS A 34 -5.13 -1.95 -3.46
CA HIS A 34 -4.15 -0.88 -3.27
C HIS A 34 -2.82 -1.16 -3.99
N TYR A 35 -2.23 -0.10 -4.56
CA TYR A 35 -1.01 -0.15 -5.37
C TYR A 35 0.22 0.27 -4.55
N PHE A 36 1.29 -0.51 -4.66
CA PHE A 36 2.57 -0.22 -4.02
C PHE A 36 3.72 -0.64 -4.91
N HIS A 37 4.91 -0.07 -4.70
CA HIS A 37 6.11 -0.63 -5.29
C HIS A 37 6.33 -2.07 -4.79
N PRO A 38 6.70 -3.02 -5.67
CA PRO A 38 6.94 -4.40 -5.32
C PRO A 38 7.98 -4.52 -4.21
N ALA A 39 9.06 -3.74 -4.26
CA ALA A 39 10.08 -3.71 -3.21
C ALA A 39 9.52 -3.25 -1.85
N CYS A 40 8.69 -2.19 -1.87
CA CYS A 40 8.09 -1.64 -0.66
C CYS A 40 7.12 -2.61 0.01
N VAL A 41 6.21 -3.20 -0.78
CA VAL A 41 5.23 -4.14 -0.24
C VAL A 41 5.84 -5.50 0.09
N GLU A 42 6.87 -5.95 -0.61
CA GLU A 42 7.55 -7.21 -0.30
C GLU A 42 8.22 -7.16 1.07
N TRP A 43 8.92 -6.05 1.38
CA TRP A 43 9.47 -5.82 2.72
C TRP A 43 8.38 -5.79 3.78
N TRP A 44 7.27 -5.11 3.50
CA TRP A 44 6.13 -5.06 4.42
C TRP A 44 5.54 -6.46 4.66
N LEU A 45 5.24 -7.20 3.60
CA LEU A 45 4.66 -8.55 3.66
C LEU A 45 5.58 -9.57 4.36
N ARG A 46 6.91 -9.38 4.31
CA ARG A 46 7.86 -10.16 5.12
C ARG A 46 7.65 -10.00 6.62
N LYS A 47 7.13 -8.85 7.07
CA LYS A 47 6.94 -8.52 8.49
C LYS A 47 5.48 -8.64 8.92
N SER A 48 4.56 -8.19 8.07
CA SER A 48 3.12 -8.12 8.30
C SER A 48 2.40 -8.37 6.99
N ALA A 49 1.67 -9.48 6.87
CA ALA A 49 0.97 -9.83 5.64
C ALA A 49 -0.40 -9.11 5.48
N THR A 50 -0.46 -7.87 5.96
CA THR A 50 -1.63 -6.98 5.92
C THR A 50 -1.37 -5.80 4.99
N CYS A 51 -2.42 -5.18 4.46
CA CYS A 51 -2.26 -3.96 3.68
C CYS A 51 -1.85 -2.78 4.59
N PRO A 52 -0.82 -1.98 4.27
CA PRO A 52 -0.42 -0.85 5.10
C PRO A 52 -1.45 0.31 5.09
N LEU A 53 -2.30 0.40 4.05
CA LEU A 53 -3.34 1.42 3.93
C LEU A 53 -4.59 1.08 4.75
N CYS A 54 -5.19 -0.09 4.48
CA CYS A 54 -6.49 -0.46 5.06
C CYS A 54 -6.40 -1.61 6.08
N ARG A 55 -5.22 -2.20 6.26
CA ARG A 55 -4.96 -3.29 7.20
C ARG A 55 -5.77 -4.57 6.93
N ALA A 56 -6.35 -4.67 5.74
CA ALA A 56 -6.95 -5.89 5.23
C ALA A 56 -5.91 -6.99 5.10
N LEU A 57 -6.28 -8.22 5.45
CA LEU A 57 -5.48 -9.40 5.19
C LEU A 57 -5.40 -9.62 3.69
N THR A 58 -4.18 -9.84 3.22
CA THR A 58 -3.90 -9.95 1.80
C THR A 58 -4.01 -11.43 1.42
N VAL A 59 -4.52 -11.79 0.24
CA VAL A 59 -4.66 -13.21 -0.10
C VAL A 59 -3.30 -13.93 -0.19
N ALA A 60 -2.22 -13.17 -0.40
CA ALA A 60 -0.84 -13.65 -0.29
C ALA A 60 -0.44 -14.05 1.15
N ALA A 61 -1.10 -13.47 2.16
CA ALA A 61 -0.90 -13.76 3.58
C ALA A 61 -1.49 -15.07 4.05
N ALA A 62 -2.52 -15.58 3.37
CA ALA A 62 -3.29 -16.73 3.82
C ALA A 62 -2.43 -17.99 4.00
N ALA A 63 -1.23 -18.02 3.40
CA ALA A 63 -0.26 -19.11 3.54
C ALA A 63 0.59 -19.05 4.83
N LYS A 64 0.53 -17.99 5.64
CA LYS A 64 1.27 -17.88 6.91
C LYS A 64 0.31 -17.46 8.04
N GLY A 65 -0.22 -18.45 8.73
CA GLY A 65 -1.16 -18.28 9.83
C GLY A 65 -0.60 -17.40 10.95
N GLY A 66 -1.36 -16.35 11.27
CA GLY A 66 -1.42 -15.70 12.57
C GLY A 66 -0.36 -14.64 12.85
N GLN A 67 -0.69 -13.37 12.59
CA GLN A 67 -0.37 -12.28 13.52
C GLN A 67 -1.24 -11.05 13.21
N ALA A 68 -2.14 -10.73 14.14
CA ALA A 68 -2.92 -9.50 14.14
C ALA A 68 -2.06 -8.35 14.67
N ALA A 69 -1.61 -7.46 13.77
CA ALA A 69 -1.01 -6.20 14.19
C ALA A 69 -2.13 -5.29 14.70
N GLY A 70 -2.15 -5.09 16.02
CA GLY A 70 -3.13 -4.32 16.77
C GLY A 70 -3.36 -2.92 16.22
N ALA A 71 -4.64 -2.56 16.14
CA ALA A 71 -5.11 -1.22 15.85
C ALA A 71 -5.19 -0.48 17.17
N GLY A 72 -4.48 0.63 17.32
CA GLY A 72 -4.82 1.59 18.35
C GLY A 72 -4.07 2.88 18.12
N ARG A 73 -4.69 4.06 18.08
CA ARG A 73 -6.10 4.51 18.05
C ARG A 73 -6.00 6.03 17.77
N PRO A 74 -7.02 6.69 17.21
CA PRO A 74 -7.02 8.15 17.08
C PRO A 74 -7.27 8.83 18.45
N SER A 75 -6.54 9.92 18.72
CA SER A 75 -7.05 11.21 19.22
C SER A 75 -5.97 12.28 19.13
#